data_AF-X1M1N5-F1
#
_entry.id   AF-X1M1N5-F1
#
_cell.length_a   1.000
_cell.length_b   1.000
_cell.length_c   1.000
_cell.angle_alpha   90.00
_cell.angle_beta   90.00
_cell.angle_gamma   90.00
#
_symmetry.space_group_name_H-M   'P 1'
#
loop_
_entity.id
_entity.type
_entity.pdbx_description
1 polymer ?
#
loop_
_entity_poly.entity_id
_entity_poly.type
_entity_poly.pdbx_seq_one_letter_code
_entity_poly.pdbx_strand_id
1 'polypeptide(L)' 'RRIQQITSGRLPIIGVGGIFGPEDAREKLDAGATLVQVYTGLIYRGPGLVSEILRGLRSRYI' A
#
# COMPACT_ATOMS: atom_id res chain seq x y z
N ARG A 1 11.58 -3.04 -1.97
CA ARG A 1 12.43 -4.22 -2.28
C ARG A 1 13.73 -4.26 -1.46
N ARG A 2 14.64 -3.27 -1.52
CA ARG A 2 15.92 -3.28 -0.76
C ARG A 2 15.77 -3.60 0.73
N ILE A 3 14.84 -2.95 1.43
CA ILE A 3 14.63 -3.17 2.87
C ILE A 3 14.12 -4.58 3.14
N GLN A 4 13.16 -5.08 2.36
CA GLN A 4 12.65 -6.45 2.50
C GLN A 4 13.76 -7.50 2.31
N GLN A 5 14.69 -7.27 1.38
CA GLN A 5 15.84 -8.15 1.17
C GLN A 5 16.78 -8.15 2.38
N ILE A 6 17.10 -6.97 2.91
CA ILE A 6 17.95 -6.82 4.10
C ILE A 6 17.32 -7.52 5.31
N THR A 7 16.01 -7.39 5.50
CA THR A 7 15.31 -8.03 6.61
C THR A 7 15.01 -9.51 6.36
N SER A 8 15.28 -10.02 5.15
CA SER A 8 14.88 -11.36 4.71
C SER A 8 13.39 -11.64 4.98
N GLY A 9 12.54 -10.61 4.90
CA GLY A 9 11.12 -10.69 5.23
C GLY A 9 10.78 -10.95 6.70
N ARG A 10 11.75 -10.91 7.63
CA ARG A 10 11.53 -11.20 9.05
C ARG A 10 10.98 -10.04 9.86
N LEU A 11 11.08 -8.82 9.32
CA LEU A 11 10.53 -7.61 9.93
C LEU A 11 9.38 -7.09 9.08
N PRO A 12 8.19 -6.85 9.65
CA PRO A 12 7.09 -6.18 8.96
C PRO A 12 7.51 -4.79 8.47
N ILE A 13 7.12 -4.45 7.24
CA ILE A 13 7.44 -3.16 6.62
C ILE A 13 6.14 -2.42 6.35
N ILE A 14 6.09 -1.13 6.71
CA ILE A 14 4.98 -0.25 6.35
C ILE A 14 5.39 0.58 5.14
N GLY A 15 4.71 0.38 4.01
CA GLY A 15 4.88 1.15 2.79
C GLY A 15 4.15 2.50 2.88
N VAL A 16 4.88 3.59 2.67
CA VAL A 16 4.34 4.95 2.75
C VAL A 16 4.74 5.77 1.53
N GLY A 17 4.03 6.88 1.31
CA GLY A 17 4.35 7.89 0.30
C GLY A 17 3.71 7.64 -1.06
N GLY A 18 3.04 8.67 -1.58
CA GLY A 18 2.51 8.69 -2.95
C GLY A 18 1.34 7.76 -3.23
N ILE A 19 0.50 7.44 -2.23
CA ILE A 19 -0.64 6.54 -2.42
C ILE A 19 -1.92 7.36 -2.69
N PHE A 20 -2.43 7.29 -3.91
CA PHE A 20 -3.64 7.97 -4.39
C PHE A 20 -4.67 7.01 -5.01
N GLY A 21 -4.35 5.71 -5.09
CA GLY A 21 -5.27 4.69 -5.58
C GLY A 21 -4.84 3.26 -5.24
N PRO A 22 -5.64 2.26 -5.67
CA PRO A 22 -5.36 0.84 -5.45
C PRO A 22 -4.01 0.38 -6.03
N GLU A 23 -3.61 0.90 -7.18
CA GLU A 23 -2.39 0.54 -7.89
C GLU A 23 -1.15 0.94 -7.10
N ASP A 24 -1.12 2.16 -6.55
CA ASP A 24 -0.02 2.65 -5.72
C ASP A 24 0.12 1.80 -4.45
N ALA A 25 -1.00 1.48 -3.80
CA ALA A 25 -1.02 0.62 -2.62
C ALA A 25 -0.49 -0.79 -2.97
N ARG A 26 -0.91 -1.35 -4.11
CA ARG A 26 -0.43 -2.64 -4.60
C ARG A 26 1.07 -2.62 -4.87
N GLU A 27 1.59 -1.58 -5.51
CA GLU A 27 3.02 -1.44 -5.78
C GLU A 27 3.85 -1.54 -4.50
N LYS A 28 3.39 -0.93 -3.40
CA LYS A 28 4.08 -1.03 -2.10
C LYS A 28 4.03 -2.43 -1.52
N LEU A 29 2.88 -3.09 -1.60
CA LEU A 29 2.70 -4.48 -1.13
C LEU A 29 3.60 -5.44 -1.93
N ASP A 30 3.58 -5.34 -3.26
CA ASP A 30 4.40 -6.16 -4.16
C ASP A 30 5.91 -5.87 -4.01
N ALA A 31 6.27 -4.67 -3.55
CA ALA A 31 7.63 -4.32 -3.20
C ALA A 31 8.11 -4.90 -1.86
N GLY A 32 7.23 -5.60 -1.13
CA GLY A 32 7.51 -6.30 0.13
C GLY A 32 6.98 -5.62 1.38
N ALA A 33 6.09 -4.63 1.27
CA ALA A 33 5.42 -4.06 2.43
C ALA A 33 4.33 -5.01 2.96
N THR A 34 4.21 -5.09 4.28
CA THR A 34 3.15 -5.82 4.98
C THR A 34 1.89 -4.97 5.14
N LEU A 35 2.08 -3.66 5.34
CA LEU A 35 1.02 -2.68 5.52
C LEU A 35 1.29 -1.45 4.64
N VAL A 36 0.27 -0.64 4.40
CA VAL A 36 0.40 0.66 3.75
C VAL A 36 -0.22 1.77 4.61
N GLN A 37 0.37 2.95 4.58
CA GLN A 37 -0.14 4.15 5.27
C GLN A 37 -0.35 5.28 4.27
N VAL A 38 -1.52 5.92 4.34
CA VAL A 38 -1.93 7.00 3.44
C VAL A 38 -2.09 8.28 4.24
N TYR A 39 -1.49 9.38 3.77
CA TYR A 39 -1.67 10.72 4.34
C TYR A 39 -2.04 11.73 3.26
N THR A 40 -1.09 12.09 2.38
CA THR A 40 -1.32 13.08 1.32
C THR A 40 -2.50 12.71 0.41
N GLY A 41 -2.65 11.42 0.09
CA GLY A 41 -3.82 10.91 -0.62
C GLY A 41 -5.15 11.20 0.08
N LEU A 42 -5.22 11.08 1.41
CA LEU A 42 -6.44 11.40 2.17
C LEU A 42 -6.78 12.89 2.10
N ILE A 43 -5.78 13.77 2.11
CA ILE A 43 -6.00 15.22 1.98
C ILE A 43 -6.64 15.55 0.63
N TYR A 44 -6.09 15.01 -0.47
CA TYR A 44 -6.51 15.39 -1.83
C TYR A 44 -7.69 14.59 -2.38
N ARG A 45 -7.88 13.34 -1.95
CA ARG A 45 -8.94 12.44 -2.46
C ARG A 45 -10.06 12.21 -1.45
N GLY A 46 -9.91 12.72 -0.23
CA GLY A 46 -10.86 12.53 0.86
C GLY A 46 -10.87 11.09 1.42
N PRO A 47 -11.74 10.82 2.42
CA PRO A 47 -11.80 9.54 3.11
C PRO A 47 -12.25 8.37 2.21
N GLY A 48 -12.95 8.66 1.10
CA GLY A 48 -13.41 7.66 0.14
C GLY A 48 -12.27 6.86 -0.50
N LEU A 49 -11.06 7.42 -0.55
CA LEU A 49 -9.85 6.77 -1.07
C LEU A 49 -9.58 5.42 -0.38
N VAL A 50 -9.80 5.32 0.93
CA VAL A 50 -9.54 4.08 1.67
C VAL A 50 -10.43 2.96 1.14
N SER A 51 -11.72 3.25 0.93
CA SER A 51 -12.67 2.26 0.40
C SER A 51 -12.36 1.88 -1.05
N GLU A 52 -11.89 2.84 -1.85
CA GLU A 52 -11.44 2.60 -3.22
C GLU A 52 -10.25 1.64 -3.26
N ILE A 53 -9.21 1.90 -2.46
CA ILE A 53 -8.03 1.03 -2.30
C ILE A 53 -8.46 -0.38 -1.89
N LEU A 54 -9.29 -0.51 -0.85
CA LEU A 54 -9.73 -1.81 -0.35
C LEU A 54 -10.52 -2.60 -1.39
N ARG A 55 -11.38 -1.95 -2.20
CA ARG A 55 -12.09 -2.61 -3.30
C ARG A 55 -11.15 -3.06 -4.41
N GLY A 56 -10.24 -2.18 -4.85
CA GLY A 56 -9.28 -2.51 -5.91
C GLY A 56 -8.31 -3.63 -5.53
N LEU A 57 -7.92 -3.71 -4.24
CA LEU A 57 -7.08 -4.80 -3.74
C LEU A 57 -7.83 -6.14 -3.63
N ARG A 58 -9.14 -6.11 -3.33
CA ARG A 58 -9.98 -7.32 -3.16
C ARG A 58 -10.30 -8.02 -4.48
N SER A 59 -10.44 -7.27 -5.57
CA SER A 59 -10.87 -7.80 -6.88
C SER A 59 -9.92 -8.83 -7.51
N ARG A 60 -8.75 -9.08 -6.93
CA ARG A 60 -7.68 -9.88 -7.53
C ARG A 60 -7.27 -11.10 -6.67
N TYR A 61 -8.14 -11.50 -5.74
CA TYR A 61 -7.96 -12.67 -4.86
C TYR A 61 -8.79 -13.90 -5.29
N ILE A 62 -9.21 -13.95 -6.56
CA ILE A 62 -9.92 -15.07 -7.17
C ILE A 62 -8.94 -15.88 -8.02
#